data_AF-A0A916K3K0-F1
#
_entry.id   AF-A0A916K3K0-F1
#
_cell.length_a   1.000
_cell.length_b   1.000
_cell.length_c   1.000
_cell.angle_alpha   90.00
_cell.angle_beta   90.00
_cell.angle_gamma   90.00
#
_symmetry.space_group_name_H-M   'P 1'
#
loop_
_entity.id
_entity.type
_entity.pdbx_description
1 polymer ?
#
loop_
_entity_poly.entity_id
_entity_poly.type
_entity_poly.pdbx_seq_one_letter_code
_entity_poly.pdbx_strand_id
1 'polypeptide(L)'
;MIQDNRLNDMPHVLFTVHAAVSKLCRPGSRFRSRALHRYCLIYVKEGEGELRVDGETIRLSAGCAALLAPGNRVEARVAAEHPPELYMVAFSYRICRPAEQELTAADLEAQAPLFAPLAGDRVQQVPLSTDLLEQLAGTAGEPDALQSWRRHLAFQQLMYQIVSSRRAEAADGDMRQTIRSAAAYLDEHYRNDVSLKSLAQAHGISPSNFSHIFKKHTGVKPMDYLLQLRMNHAKACLSANSSVEEAAQQAGFRDAFYFSRSFKKHVGVSPAYYRRQYGSDKIMTLFPHLNDYLLALELQPFATLSYTGHDQVNGFLPYIAEQLKDTVTMDGNWQHPDVESVAEACPKLVLGSDWNRMDARRFNRVAPTITLTFREDWKHILHELSVICGRTPQYARWIRRFEQKAANARKRLAARTQPGQTVMVLIVTADELRVYGGKRQFGQLLYKELGLLPPGGIKLEEHYRRVTPDEVNAMNPDHIFVTTSNSTMKRTRLSELQASGSWAALAAVRSGRVYEVPSWLNGHAPIQHSLSIDIALRHLLQTDIPFRAAEDK
;
A
#
# COMPACT_ATOMS: atom_id res chain seq x y z
N MET A 1 22.95 19.12 55.63
CA MET A 1 23.42 18.88 54.26
C MET A 1 22.55 17.81 53.62
N ILE A 2 21.51 18.22 52.89
CA ILE A 2 20.92 17.39 51.83
C ILE A 2 21.55 17.98 50.56
N GLN A 3 22.41 17.21 49.88
CA GLN A 3 23.01 17.64 48.61
C GLN A 3 21.89 17.90 47.59
N ASP A 4 22.06 18.94 46.77
CA ASP A 4 21.14 19.34 45.70
C ASP A 4 20.75 18.14 44.83
N ASN A 5 19.56 17.61 45.12
CA ASN A 5 18.98 16.52 44.40
C ASN A 5 18.14 17.14 43.28
N ARG A 6 18.47 16.84 42.01
CA ARG A 6 17.79 17.35 40.79
C ARG A 6 16.29 16.99 40.69
N LEU A 7 15.68 16.48 41.76
CA LEU A 7 14.24 16.28 41.90
C LEU A 7 13.48 17.61 41.84
N ASN A 8 14.10 18.72 42.24
CA ASN A 8 13.49 20.05 42.24
C ASN A 8 13.40 20.71 40.85
N ASP A 9 14.01 20.14 39.80
CA ASP A 9 14.02 20.74 38.45
C ASP A 9 12.89 20.22 37.54
N MET A 10 12.14 19.19 37.99
CA MET A 10 11.08 18.58 37.19
C MET A 10 9.71 19.18 37.54
N PRO A 11 8.87 19.51 36.54
CA PRO A 11 7.52 19.97 36.80
C PRO A 11 6.70 18.88 37.50
N HIS A 12 5.99 19.25 38.56
CA HIS A 12 5.16 18.33 39.33
C HIS A 12 3.75 18.32 38.77
N VAL A 13 3.19 17.14 38.49
CA VAL A 13 1.78 17.02 38.08
C VAL A 13 0.93 16.68 39.29
N LEU A 14 0.02 17.59 39.65
CA LEU A 14 -0.95 17.39 40.70
C LEU A 14 -2.30 17.03 40.09
N PHE A 15 -2.77 15.81 40.34
CA PHE A 15 -4.08 15.37 39.88
C PHE A 15 -5.18 15.74 40.88
N THR A 16 -6.42 15.75 40.43
CA THR A 16 -7.60 15.80 41.28
C THR A 16 -8.61 14.84 40.70
N VAL A 17 -8.86 13.73 41.40
CA VAL A 17 -9.88 12.74 41.02
C VAL A 17 -11.22 13.26 41.52
N HIS A 18 -12.14 13.51 40.60
CA HIS A 18 -13.47 14.04 40.91
C HIS A 18 -14.51 12.95 41.08
N ALA A 19 -14.38 11.87 40.31
CA ALA A 19 -15.25 10.71 40.39
C ALA A 19 -14.52 9.49 39.81
N ALA A 20 -14.78 8.31 40.37
CA ALA A 20 -14.38 7.04 39.81
C ALA A 20 -15.55 6.07 40.00
N VAL A 21 -16.02 5.46 38.93
CA VAL A 21 -17.18 4.55 38.96
C VAL A 21 -16.88 3.30 38.16
N SER A 22 -17.30 2.15 38.67
CA SER A 22 -17.47 0.94 37.87
C SER A 22 -18.91 0.88 37.35
N LYS A 23 -19.09 0.51 36.09
CA LYS A 23 -20.39 0.45 35.43
C LYS A 23 -20.47 -0.77 34.53
N LEU A 24 -21.36 -1.69 34.89
CA LEU A 24 -21.84 -2.71 33.98
C LEU A 24 -22.86 -2.10 33.01
N CYS A 25 -22.53 -2.08 31.72
CA CYS A 25 -23.42 -1.53 30.70
C CYS A 25 -24.59 -2.48 30.42
N ARG A 26 -25.76 -1.93 30.07
CA ARG A 26 -26.91 -2.75 29.67
C ARG A 26 -26.85 -3.06 28.16
N PRO A 27 -27.10 -4.30 27.73
CA PRO A 27 -27.20 -4.66 26.32
C PRO A 27 -28.10 -3.71 25.53
N GLY A 28 -27.64 -3.28 24.35
CA GLY A 28 -28.40 -2.40 23.46
C GLY A 28 -28.60 -0.96 23.94
N SER A 29 -28.02 -0.57 25.09
CA SER A 29 -28.10 0.81 25.58
C SER A 29 -27.36 1.79 24.68
N ARG A 30 -27.92 2.99 24.56
CA ARG A 30 -27.34 4.11 23.82
C ARG A 30 -27.14 5.30 24.74
N PHE A 31 -25.94 5.85 24.75
CA PHE A 31 -25.62 7.06 25.48
C PHE A 31 -25.61 8.24 24.52
N ARG A 32 -26.47 9.23 24.78
CA ARG A 32 -26.62 10.41 23.94
C ARG A 32 -25.35 11.27 24.00
N SER A 33 -25.08 11.95 22.88
CA SER A 33 -23.96 12.89 22.71
C SER A 33 -23.90 13.92 23.83
N ARG A 34 -22.80 13.94 24.59
CA ARG A 34 -22.53 14.98 25.60
C ARG A 34 -21.08 15.44 25.49
N ALA A 35 -20.87 16.74 25.60
CA ALA A 35 -19.54 17.30 25.75
C ALA A 35 -19.03 17.04 27.17
N LEU A 36 -17.78 16.61 27.29
CA LEU A 36 -17.14 16.43 28.60
C LEU A 36 -16.66 17.77 29.16
N HIS A 37 -16.84 17.97 30.47
CA HIS A 37 -16.35 19.16 31.18
C HIS A 37 -14.99 18.94 31.86
N ARG A 38 -14.53 17.68 31.94
CA ARG A 38 -13.32 17.23 32.63
C ARG A 38 -12.65 16.13 31.82
N TYR A 39 -11.40 15.81 32.15
CA TYR A 39 -10.78 14.61 31.61
C TYR A 39 -11.52 13.38 32.11
N CYS A 40 -11.66 12.38 31.25
CA CYS A 40 -12.29 11.11 31.59
C CYS A 40 -11.42 9.96 31.08
N LEU A 41 -10.91 9.15 31.99
CA LEU A 41 -10.31 7.87 31.64
C LEU A 41 -11.41 6.81 31.64
N ILE A 42 -11.53 6.08 30.54
CA ILE A 42 -12.37 4.90 30.39
C ILE A 42 -11.45 3.69 30.29
N TYR A 43 -11.72 2.64 31.08
CA TYR A 43 -11.06 1.35 30.96
C TYR A 43 -12.10 0.24 30.85
N VAL A 44 -11.90 -0.68 29.91
CA VAL A 44 -12.79 -1.82 29.69
C VAL A 44 -12.24 -3.02 30.45
N LYS A 45 -12.94 -3.45 31.50
CA LYS A 45 -12.59 -4.65 32.27
C LYS A 45 -12.90 -5.89 31.44
N GLU A 46 -14.14 -5.99 30.97
CA GLU A 46 -14.65 -7.11 30.17
C GLU A 46 -15.69 -6.61 29.14
N GLY A 47 -15.97 -7.43 28.12
CA GLY A 47 -16.95 -7.14 27.07
C GLY A 47 -16.44 -6.22 25.96
N GLU A 48 -17.36 -5.81 25.08
CA GLU A 48 -17.06 -5.00 23.89
C GLU A 48 -18.09 -3.88 23.67
N GLY A 49 -17.66 -2.78 23.06
CA GLY A 49 -18.56 -1.67 22.72
C GLY A 49 -18.00 -0.70 21.70
N GLU A 50 -18.82 0.26 21.28
CA GLU A 50 -18.40 1.34 20.39
C GLU A 50 -18.57 2.69 21.08
N LEU A 51 -17.52 3.49 21.06
CA LEU A 51 -17.47 4.85 21.58
C LEU A 51 -17.22 5.80 20.42
N ARG A 52 -18.11 6.76 20.18
CA ARG A 52 -17.89 7.83 19.20
C ARG A 52 -17.41 9.09 19.91
N VAL A 53 -16.23 9.58 19.51
CA VAL A 53 -15.62 10.80 20.07
C VAL A 53 -15.43 11.80 18.93
N ASP A 54 -16.10 12.95 19.02
CA ASP A 54 -16.05 14.02 18.00
C ASP A 54 -16.35 13.54 16.56
N GLY A 55 -17.16 12.49 16.43
CA GLY A 55 -17.58 11.91 15.15
C GLY A 55 -16.80 10.67 14.71
N GLU A 56 -15.63 10.41 15.30
CA GLU A 56 -14.82 9.22 15.04
C GLU A 56 -15.27 8.04 15.91
N THR A 57 -15.46 6.87 15.30
CA THR A 57 -15.88 5.65 16.00
C THR A 57 -14.67 4.87 16.48
N ILE A 58 -14.68 4.56 17.78
CA ILE A 58 -13.63 3.85 18.49
C ILE A 58 -14.20 2.53 19.01
N ARG A 59 -13.58 1.39 18.63
CA ARG A 59 -13.97 0.08 19.17
C ARG A 59 -13.28 -0.16 20.51
N LEU A 60 -14.08 -0.50 21.51
CA LEU A 60 -13.66 -0.83 22.86
C LEU A 60 -13.74 -2.35 23.05
N SER A 61 -12.71 -2.94 23.63
CA SER A 61 -12.65 -4.35 24.02
C SER A 61 -11.93 -4.49 25.36
N ALA A 62 -12.08 -5.62 26.05
CA ALA A 62 -11.39 -5.88 27.32
C ALA A 62 -9.89 -5.53 27.26
N GLY A 63 -9.38 -4.85 28.29
CA GLY A 63 -7.98 -4.37 28.38
C GLY A 63 -7.71 -3.02 27.73
N CYS A 64 -8.70 -2.44 27.03
CA CYS A 64 -8.54 -1.15 26.38
C CYS A 64 -8.74 0.03 27.34
N ALA A 65 -7.87 1.04 27.23
CA ALA A 65 -8.00 2.33 27.93
C ALA A 65 -8.17 3.50 26.93
N ALA A 66 -9.08 4.43 27.22
CA ALA A 66 -9.28 5.66 26.46
C ALA A 66 -9.25 6.88 27.39
N LEU A 67 -8.43 7.88 27.06
CA LEU A 67 -8.32 9.14 27.79
C LEU A 67 -9.00 10.25 27.00
N LEU A 68 -10.13 10.73 27.49
CA LEU A 68 -10.92 11.79 26.89
C LEU A 68 -10.61 13.12 27.56
N ALA A 69 -10.62 14.20 26.80
CA ALA A 69 -10.34 15.55 27.26
C ALA A 69 -11.60 16.40 27.42
N PRO A 70 -11.55 17.49 28.21
CA PRO A 70 -12.60 18.49 28.23
C PRO A 70 -12.88 19.00 26.80
N GLY A 71 -14.16 19.10 26.43
CA GLY A 71 -14.60 19.50 25.09
C GLY A 71 -14.94 18.34 24.15
N ASN A 72 -14.36 17.14 24.34
CA ASN A 72 -14.72 15.98 23.52
C ASN A 72 -16.22 15.66 23.64
N ARG A 73 -16.90 15.48 22.51
CA ARG A 73 -18.30 15.05 22.42
C ARG A 73 -18.36 13.53 22.30
N VAL A 74 -18.98 12.90 23.28
CA VAL A 74 -18.97 11.44 23.42
C VAL A 74 -20.36 10.86 23.22
N GLU A 75 -20.45 9.86 22.34
CA GLU A 75 -21.61 8.99 22.13
C GLU A 75 -21.16 7.55 22.37
N ALA A 76 -22.02 6.68 22.89
CA ALA A 76 -21.65 5.26 23.04
C ALA A 76 -22.82 4.35 22.67
N ARG A 77 -22.47 3.24 22.02
CA ARG A 77 -23.37 2.14 21.67
C ARG A 77 -22.84 0.85 22.27
N VAL A 78 -23.70 0.18 23.03
CA VAL A 78 -23.37 -1.09 23.67
C VAL A 78 -23.88 -2.24 22.80
N ALA A 79 -22.99 -3.16 22.44
CA ALA A 79 -23.35 -4.37 21.70
C ALA A 79 -24.31 -5.27 22.53
N ALA A 80 -25.15 -6.05 21.85
CA ALA A 80 -26.16 -6.87 22.51
C ALA A 80 -25.59 -8.15 23.16
N GLU A 81 -24.54 -8.73 22.57
CA GLU A 81 -24.04 -10.06 22.94
C GLU A 81 -23.03 -10.03 24.09
N HIS A 82 -22.23 -8.97 24.20
CA HIS A 82 -21.16 -8.85 25.21
C HIS A 82 -21.10 -7.43 25.81
N PRO A 83 -22.05 -7.05 26.68
CA PRO A 83 -22.08 -5.71 27.26
C PRO A 83 -20.81 -5.43 28.08
N PRO A 84 -20.19 -4.24 27.94
CA PRO A 84 -18.92 -3.98 28.59
C PRO A 84 -19.09 -3.60 30.07
N GLU A 85 -18.21 -4.13 30.92
CA GLU A 85 -17.97 -3.61 32.26
C GLU A 85 -16.83 -2.57 32.19
N LEU A 86 -17.15 -1.32 32.52
CA LEU A 86 -16.26 -0.19 32.34
C LEU A 86 -15.92 0.47 33.67
N TYR A 87 -14.67 0.87 33.85
CA TYR A 87 -14.30 1.89 34.83
C TYR A 87 -14.23 3.26 34.15
N MET A 88 -14.83 4.26 34.78
CA MET A 88 -14.76 5.66 34.35
C MET A 88 -14.21 6.52 35.47
N VAL A 89 -13.09 7.20 35.22
CA VAL A 89 -12.44 8.09 36.17
C VAL A 89 -12.43 9.51 35.62
N ALA A 90 -13.20 10.41 36.23
CA ALA A 90 -13.22 11.82 35.90
C ALA A 90 -12.18 12.57 36.74
N PHE A 91 -11.29 13.32 36.11
CA PHE A 91 -10.19 14.00 36.79
C PHE A 91 -9.85 15.36 36.16
N SER A 92 -9.09 16.15 36.91
CA SER A 92 -8.34 17.31 36.40
C SER A 92 -6.89 17.20 36.84
N TYR A 93 -6.01 17.96 36.22
CA TYR A 93 -4.63 18.07 36.68
C TYR A 93 -4.16 19.52 36.62
N ARG A 94 -3.14 19.82 37.42
CA ARG A 94 -2.39 21.06 37.41
C ARG A 94 -0.91 20.71 37.31
N ILE A 95 -0.17 21.47 36.52
CA ILE A 95 1.29 21.37 36.49
C ILE A 95 1.82 22.45 37.44
N CYS A 96 2.42 22.01 38.55
CA CYS A 96 3.07 22.84 39.55
C CYS A 96 4.55 23.02 39.20
N ARG A 97 5.04 24.25 39.37
CA ARG A 97 6.40 24.68 38.99
C ARG A 97 7.24 24.94 40.25
N PRO A 98 8.54 24.65 40.24
CA PRO A 98 9.50 25.34 41.11
C PRO A 98 9.58 26.82 40.69
N ALA A 99 9.80 27.73 41.64
CA ALA A 99 9.53 29.17 41.48
C ALA A 99 10.47 29.96 40.54
N GLU A 100 11.44 29.32 39.85
CA GLU A 100 12.55 30.06 39.21
C GLU A 100 12.90 29.68 37.75
N GLN A 101 12.07 28.93 37.01
CA GLN A 101 12.35 28.60 35.60
C GLN A 101 11.19 28.93 34.63
N GLU A 102 11.50 29.68 33.57
CA GLU A 102 10.65 29.83 32.38
C GLU A 102 10.81 28.59 31.48
N LEU A 103 9.70 27.94 31.11
CA LEU A 103 9.69 26.86 30.13
C LEU A 103 9.75 27.43 28.71
N THR A 104 10.58 26.84 27.86
CA THR A 104 10.53 27.12 26.41
C THR A 104 9.31 26.44 25.78
N ALA A 105 8.92 26.86 24.56
CA ALA A 105 7.86 26.18 23.81
C ALA A 105 8.15 24.68 23.61
N ALA A 106 9.42 24.29 23.48
CA ALA A 106 9.87 22.91 23.32
C ALA A 106 9.68 22.07 24.61
N ASP A 107 9.81 22.65 25.79
CA ASP A 107 9.58 21.93 27.06
C ASP A 107 8.09 21.64 27.30
N LEU A 108 7.23 22.58 26.88
CA LEU A 108 5.77 22.39 26.86
C LEU A 108 5.38 21.32 25.83
N GLU A 109 6.04 21.30 24.67
CA GLU A 109 5.81 20.33 23.60
C GLU A 109 6.33 18.92 23.97
N ALA A 110 7.41 18.82 24.74
CA ALA A 110 7.92 17.55 25.29
C ALA A 110 7.03 16.96 26.40
N GLN A 111 6.22 17.80 27.07
CA GLN A 111 5.28 17.40 28.13
C GLN A 111 3.85 17.20 27.63
N ALA A 112 3.46 17.83 26.51
CA ALA A 112 2.19 17.64 25.83
C ALA A 112 1.77 16.17 25.57
N PRO A 113 2.67 15.19 25.33
CA PRO A 113 2.29 13.80 25.10
C PRO A 113 1.83 13.05 26.36
N LEU A 114 2.09 13.56 27.57
CA LEU A 114 1.74 12.87 28.83
C LEU A 114 0.22 12.67 28.97
N PHE A 115 -0.59 13.63 28.50
CA PHE A 115 -2.05 13.62 28.65
C PHE A 115 -2.81 13.98 27.37
N ALA A 116 -2.17 13.89 26.20
CA ALA A 116 -2.86 14.07 24.92
C ALA A 116 -4.09 13.13 24.84
N PRO A 117 -5.27 13.65 24.40
CA PRO A 117 -6.49 12.86 24.29
C PRO A 117 -6.27 11.66 23.37
N LEU A 118 -6.80 10.50 23.77
CA LEU A 118 -6.90 9.29 22.96
C LEU A 118 -8.25 9.30 22.25
N ALA A 119 -8.34 10.04 21.15
CA ALA A 119 -9.39 9.86 20.17
C ALA A 119 -8.79 9.23 18.89
N GLY A 120 -9.60 8.46 18.17
CA GLY A 120 -9.21 7.76 16.93
C GLY A 120 -8.52 6.41 17.15
N ASP A 121 -7.61 6.03 16.23
CA ASP A 121 -6.88 4.74 16.12
C ASP A 121 -5.97 4.38 17.33
N ARG A 122 -6.08 5.09 18.45
CA ARG A 122 -5.15 5.05 19.59
C ARG A 122 -5.74 4.39 20.85
N VAL A 123 -6.72 3.52 20.70
CA VAL A 123 -7.10 2.62 21.81
C VAL A 123 -5.96 1.65 22.03
N GLN A 124 -5.29 1.76 23.18
CA GLN A 124 -4.21 0.87 23.54
C GLN A 124 -4.74 -0.21 24.48
N GLN A 125 -4.30 -1.44 24.24
CA GLN A 125 -4.32 -2.51 25.23
C GLN A 125 -3.34 -2.12 26.33
N VAL A 126 -3.84 -1.59 27.44
CA VAL A 126 -2.99 -1.20 28.56
C VAL A 126 -3.24 -2.22 29.68
N PRO A 127 -2.22 -2.96 30.14
CA PRO A 127 -2.37 -3.89 31.25
C PRO A 127 -2.49 -3.10 32.56
N LEU A 128 -3.65 -2.49 32.79
CA LEU A 128 -3.95 -1.79 34.03
C LEU A 128 -4.24 -2.80 35.14
N SER A 129 -3.73 -2.50 36.33
CA SER A 129 -4.06 -3.29 37.52
C SER A 129 -5.54 -3.11 37.85
N THR A 130 -6.29 -4.21 37.84
CA THR A 130 -7.69 -4.27 38.27
C THR A 130 -7.83 -3.84 39.74
N ASP A 131 -6.87 -4.21 40.59
CA ASP A 131 -6.87 -3.82 42.00
C ASP A 131 -6.81 -2.30 42.18
N LEU A 132 -6.03 -1.58 41.36
CA LEU A 132 -5.97 -0.12 41.40
C LEU A 132 -7.29 0.52 40.96
N LEU A 133 -7.93 -0.04 39.93
CA LEU A 133 -9.22 0.42 39.44
C LEU A 133 -10.34 0.19 40.47
N GLU A 134 -10.34 -0.95 41.15
CA GLU A 134 -11.27 -1.26 42.24
C GLU A 134 -11.05 -0.35 43.46
N GLN A 135 -9.80 -0.08 43.82
CA GLN A 135 -9.47 0.87 44.88
C GLN A 135 -9.93 2.30 44.56
N LEU A 136 -9.88 2.70 43.28
CA LEU A 136 -10.40 3.97 42.82
C LEU A 136 -11.93 4.04 42.89
N ALA A 137 -12.61 2.99 42.44
CA ALA A 137 -14.08 2.93 42.39
C ALA A 137 -14.76 2.59 43.73
N GLY A 138 -14.01 2.13 44.73
CA GLY A 138 -14.53 1.54 45.97
C GLY A 138 -15.38 2.47 46.88
N THR A 139 -16.34 1.85 47.56
CA THR A 139 -17.36 2.28 48.56
C THR A 139 -18.04 3.64 48.41
N ALA A 140 -19.38 3.58 48.28
CA ALA A 140 -20.31 4.70 48.41
C ALA A 140 -20.34 5.22 49.86
N GLY A 141 -20.01 6.50 50.02
CA GLY A 141 -19.91 7.23 51.30
C GLY A 141 -19.01 8.45 51.12
N GLU A 142 -19.08 9.45 52.01
CA GLU A 142 -18.08 10.52 52.02
C GLU A 142 -16.72 9.91 52.38
N PRO A 143 -15.70 10.03 51.52
CA PRO A 143 -14.38 9.48 51.81
C PRO A 143 -13.75 10.24 52.98
N ASP A 144 -13.22 9.51 53.96
CA ASP A 144 -12.32 10.10 54.93
C ASP A 144 -11.00 10.56 54.26
N ALA A 145 -10.20 11.37 54.97
CA ALA A 145 -8.97 11.93 54.43
C ALA A 145 -7.97 10.84 53.97
N LEU A 146 -7.92 9.69 54.65
CA LEU A 146 -7.01 8.59 54.34
C LEU A 146 -7.44 7.83 53.07
N GLN A 147 -8.74 7.62 52.90
CA GLN A 147 -9.31 7.01 51.70
C GLN A 147 -9.13 7.92 50.47
N SER A 148 -9.23 9.24 50.65
CA SER A 148 -8.90 10.21 49.60
C SER A 148 -7.43 10.10 49.17
N TRP A 149 -6.49 9.99 50.11
CA TRP A 149 -5.07 9.79 49.80
C TRP A 149 -4.81 8.47 49.07
N ARG A 150 -5.43 7.37 49.53
CA ARG A 150 -5.31 6.07 48.88
C ARG A 150 -5.82 6.08 47.44
N ARG A 151 -6.96 6.72 47.18
CA ARG A 151 -7.49 6.91 45.82
C ARG A 151 -6.52 7.75 44.97
N HIS A 152 -5.93 8.79 45.54
CA HIS A 152 -4.96 9.62 44.83
C HIS A 152 -3.70 8.84 44.42
N LEU A 153 -3.15 8.00 45.31
CA LEU A 153 -2.01 7.14 45.02
C LEU A 153 -2.33 6.12 43.92
N ALA A 154 -3.48 5.46 44.01
CA ALA A 154 -3.91 4.48 43.01
C ALA A 154 -4.06 5.13 41.62
N PHE A 155 -4.58 6.36 41.55
CA PHE A 155 -4.71 7.10 40.30
C PHE A 155 -3.36 7.46 39.70
N GLN A 156 -2.42 7.96 40.52
CA GLN A 156 -1.08 8.30 40.03
C GLN A 156 -0.32 7.07 39.49
N GLN A 157 -0.42 5.93 40.17
CA GLN A 157 0.16 4.67 39.72
C GLN A 157 -0.46 4.21 38.38
N LEU A 158 -1.77 4.35 38.25
CA LEU A 158 -2.48 4.03 37.02
C LEU A 158 -2.04 4.93 35.85
N MET A 159 -1.91 6.24 36.09
CA MET A 159 -1.42 7.18 35.07
C MET A 159 0.03 6.87 34.67
N TYR A 160 0.88 6.45 35.60
CA TYR A 160 2.23 5.98 35.30
C TYR A 160 2.22 4.76 34.37
N GLN A 161 1.36 3.77 34.64
CA GLN A 161 1.21 2.58 33.78
C GLN A 161 0.84 2.99 32.35
N ILE A 162 -0.18 3.84 32.17
CA ILE A 162 -0.61 4.34 30.85
C ILE A 162 0.54 5.05 30.12
N VAL A 163 1.22 5.98 30.79
CA VAL A 163 2.29 6.79 30.16
C VAL A 163 3.51 5.92 29.81
N SER A 164 3.87 4.97 30.67
CA SER A 164 5.01 4.08 30.44
C SER A 164 4.78 3.12 29.26
N SER A 165 3.58 2.53 29.15
CA SER A 165 3.17 1.71 28.00
C SER A 165 3.21 2.50 26.69
N ARG A 166 2.73 3.75 26.69
CA ARG A 166 2.79 4.64 25.51
C ARG A 166 4.21 4.87 25.00
N ARG A 167 5.16 5.12 25.90
CA ARG A 167 6.56 5.34 25.52
C ARG A 167 7.18 4.09 24.91
N ALA A 168 6.86 2.90 25.44
CA ALA A 168 7.35 1.64 24.90
C ALA A 168 6.78 1.34 23.50
N GLU A 169 5.48 1.56 23.29
CA GLU A 169 4.84 1.34 21.99
C GLU A 169 5.29 2.31 20.91
N ALA A 170 5.44 3.61 21.24
CA ALA A 170 5.93 4.60 20.28
C ALA A 170 7.36 4.25 19.81
N ALA A 171 8.22 3.82 20.73
CA ALA A 171 9.58 3.38 20.40
C ALA A 171 9.59 2.10 19.55
N ASP A 172 8.75 1.11 19.84
CA ASP A 172 8.65 -0.11 19.03
C ASP A 172 8.03 0.15 17.64
N GLY A 173 7.08 1.09 17.54
CA GLY A 173 6.46 1.53 16.29
C GLY A 173 7.46 2.21 15.34
N ASP A 174 8.24 3.15 15.86
CA ASP A 174 9.32 3.83 15.10
C ASP A 174 10.38 2.82 14.64
N MET A 175 10.73 1.87 15.50
CA MET A 175 11.68 0.82 15.17
C MET A 175 11.17 -0.14 14.10
N ARG A 176 9.89 -0.55 14.17
CA ARG A 176 9.25 -1.37 13.12
C ARG A 176 9.24 -0.64 11.79
N GLN A 177 8.97 0.66 11.77
CA GLN A 177 8.97 1.46 10.56
C GLN A 177 10.38 1.55 9.96
N THR A 178 11.40 1.75 10.80
CA THR A 178 12.81 1.72 10.41
C THR A 178 13.19 0.39 9.75
N ILE A 179 12.84 -0.75 10.37
CA ILE A 179 13.14 -2.07 9.79
C ILE A 179 12.37 -2.32 8.49
N ARG A 180 11.10 -1.87 8.40
CA ARG A 180 10.32 -1.99 7.18
C ARG A 180 10.94 -1.20 6.03
N SER A 181 11.39 0.02 6.29
CA SER A 181 12.09 0.85 5.31
C SER A 181 13.41 0.20 4.87
N ALA A 182 14.18 -0.36 5.80
CA ALA A 182 15.42 -1.05 5.49
C ALA A 182 15.20 -2.33 4.66
N ALA A 183 14.16 -3.11 4.97
CA ALA A 183 13.81 -4.31 4.21
C ALA A 183 13.41 -3.93 2.77
N ALA A 184 12.56 -2.92 2.60
CA ALA A 184 12.17 -2.41 1.28
C ALA A 184 13.38 -1.90 0.47
N TYR A 185 14.31 -1.22 1.12
CA TYR A 185 15.56 -0.79 0.48
C TYR A 185 16.38 -1.99 0.00
N LEU A 186 16.48 -3.05 0.81
CA LEU A 186 17.18 -4.28 0.42
C LEU A 186 16.49 -5.01 -0.73
N ASP A 187 15.16 -5.08 -0.73
CA ASP A 187 14.37 -5.63 -1.84
C ASP A 187 14.62 -4.88 -3.15
N GLU A 188 14.74 -3.56 -3.09
CA GLU A 188 14.98 -2.72 -4.26
C GLU A 188 16.45 -2.72 -4.74
N HIS A 189 17.40 -2.77 -3.81
CA HIS A 189 18.82 -2.57 -4.08
C HIS A 189 19.65 -3.84 -3.88
N TYR A 190 19.04 -5.03 -3.90
CA TYR A 190 19.75 -6.30 -3.63
C TYR A 190 20.95 -6.54 -4.56
N ARG A 191 20.90 -5.99 -5.78
CA ARG A 191 21.97 -6.10 -6.78
C ARG A 191 23.20 -5.26 -6.47
N ASN A 192 23.04 -4.22 -5.65
CA ASN A 192 24.08 -3.24 -5.37
C ASN A 192 24.98 -3.71 -4.22
N ASP A 193 26.11 -3.02 -4.04
CA ASP A 193 27.02 -3.27 -2.92
C ASP A 193 26.44 -2.67 -1.64
N VAL A 194 25.66 -3.46 -0.91
CA VAL A 194 25.04 -3.05 0.35
C VAL A 194 25.83 -3.64 1.51
N SER A 195 26.22 -2.78 2.46
CA SER A 195 26.91 -3.19 3.68
C SER A 195 26.05 -2.97 4.91
N LEU A 196 26.29 -3.75 5.98
CA LEU A 196 25.64 -3.51 7.27
C LEU A 196 25.93 -2.11 7.81
N LYS A 197 27.13 -1.57 7.56
CA LYS A 197 27.53 -0.23 7.99
C LYS A 197 26.70 0.85 7.30
N SER A 198 26.51 0.74 5.98
CA SER A 198 25.72 1.71 5.22
C SER A 198 24.24 1.67 5.60
N LEU A 199 23.67 0.48 5.85
CA LEU A 199 22.29 0.35 6.34
C LEU A 199 22.11 1.00 7.71
N ALA A 200 23.02 0.71 8.65
CA ALA A 200 22.92 1.24 10.00
C ALA A 200 23.10 2.78 10.03
N GLN A 201 24.02 3.30 9.22
CA GLN A 201 24.26 4.74 9.08
C GLN A 201 23.06 5.48 8.48
N ALA A 202 22.37 4.90 7.49
CA ALA A 202 21.18 5.49 6.88
C ALA A 202 20.02 5.70 7.88
N HIS A 203 20.02 4.97 9.00
CA HIS A 203 19.01 5.05 10.04
C HIS A 203 19.54 5.61 11.36
N GLY A 204 20.79 6.10 11.42
CA GLY A 204 21.38 6.68 12.63
C GLY A 204 21.60 5.70 13.78
N ILE A 205 21.68 4.39 13.49
CA ILE A 205 21.83 3.32 14.51
C ILE A 205 23.21 2.66 14.36
N SER A 206 23.76 2.13 15.45
CA SER A 206 24.99 1.35 15.38
C SER A 206 24.79 0.02 14.60
N PRO A 207 25.79 -0.49 13.85
CA PRO A 207 25.66 -1.72 13.08
C PRO A 207 25.21 -2.95 13.88
N SER A 208 25.69 -3.08 15.13
CA SER A 208 25.32 -4.17 16.02
C SER A 208 23.85 -4.07 16.44
N ASN A 209 23.42 -2.88 16.86
CA ASN A 209 22.04 -2.66 17.30
C ASN A 209 21.06 -2.82 16.12
N PHE A 210 21.40 -2.28 14.95
CA PHE A 210 20.62 -2.46 13.73
C PHE A 210 20.47 -3.95 13.37
N SER A 211 21.56 -4.73 13.39
CA SER A 211 21.49 -6.16 13.11
C SER A 211 20.63 -6.92 14.12
N HIS A 212 20.69 -6.55 15.40
CA HIS A 212 19.89 -7.18 16.46
C HIS A 212 18.40 -6.90 16.26
N ILE A 213 18.05 -5.63 16.06
CA ILE A 213 16.68 -5.18 15.85
C ILE A 213 16.10 -5.75 14.55
N PHE A 214 16.85 -5.69 13.46
CA PHE A 214 16.42 -6.26 12.18
C PHE A 214 16.11 -7.75 12.33
N LYS A 215 16.97 -8.52 13.03
CA LYS A 215 16.71 -9.94 13.32
C LYS A 215 15.49 -10.14 14.21
N LYS A 216 15.30 -9.31 15.24
CA LYS A 216 14.11 -9.38 16.12
C LYS A 216 12.81 -9.25 15.31
N HIS A 217 12.76 -8.36 14.33
CA HIS A 217 11.54 -8.09 13.56
C HIS A 217 11.38 -8.95 12.30
N THR A 218 12.47 -9.37 11.65
CA THR A 218 12.43 -10.16 10.39
C THR A 218 12.72 -11.65 10.57
N GLY A 219 13.24 -12.05 11.74
CA GLY A 219 13.70 -13.40 12.04
C GLY A 219 15.13 -13.71 11.57
N VAL A 220 15.72 -12.89 10.70
CA VAL A 220 17.03 -13.13 10.07
C VAL A 220 17.93 -11.89 10.14
N LYS A 221 19.25 -12.04 10.05
CA LYS A 221 20.15 -10.87 10.04
C LYS A 221 20.06 -10.13 8.70
N PRO A 222 20.38 -8.82 8.64
CA PRO A 222 20.29 -8.03 7.41
C PRO A 222 21.06 -8.62 6.22
N MET A 223 22.30 -9.07 6.46
CA MET A 223 23.14 -9.63 5.39
C MET A 223 22.68 -11.02 4.94
N ASP A 224 22.10 -11.80 5.86
CA ASP A 224 21.51 -13.10 5.53
C ASP A 224 20.22 -12.91 4.73
N TYR A 225 19.42 -11.90 5.07
CA TYR A 225 18.23 -11.49 4.31
C TYR A 225 18.60 -11.08 2.88
N LEU A 226 19.61 -10.21 2.73
CA LEU A 226 20.13 -9.84 1.42
C LEU A 226 20.60 -11.07 0.63
N LEU A 227 21.34 -11.98 1.27
CA LEU A 227 21.79 -13.21 0.62
C LEU A 227 20.62 -14.09 0.16
N GLN A 228 19.55 -14.21 0.96
CA GLN A 228 18.34 -14.92 0.58
C GLN A 228 17.66 -14.30 -0.64
N LEU A 229 17.54 -12.96 -0.70
CA LEU A 229 17.01 -12.26 -1.87
C LEU A 229 17.82 -12.59 -3.13
N ARG A 230 19.16 -12.46 -3.04
CA ARG A 230 20.06 -12.79 -4.15
C ARG A 230 19.92 -14.25 -4.58
N MET A 231 19.83 -15.18 -3.63
CA MET A 231 19.64 -16.60 -3.95
C MET A 231 18.31 -16.89 -4.63
N ASN A 232 17.22 -16.24 -4.22
CA ASN A 232 15.92 -16.41 -4.85
C ASN A 232 15.92 -15.87 -6.29
N HIS A 233 16.51 -14.69 -6.52
CA HIS A 233 16.70 -14.15 -7.87
C HIS A 233 17.58 -15.06 -8.73
N ALA A 234 18.68 -15.60 -8.18
CA ALA A 234 19.55 -16.52 -8.91
C ALA A 234 18.80 -17.80 -9.33
N LYS A 235 18.03 -18.42 -8.41
CA LYS A 235 17.22 -19.62 -8.72
C LYS A 235 16.28 -19.34 -9.87
N ALA A 236 15.59 -18.21 -9.82
CA ALA A 236 14.63 -17.85 -10.86
C ALA A 236 15.30 -17.55 -12.22
N CYS A 237 16.45 -16.87 -12.24
CA CYS A 237 17.22 -16.68 -13.48
C CYS A 237 17.65 -18.02 -14.09
N LEU A 238 18.12 -18.95 -13.26
CA LEU A 238 18.51 -20.30 -13.69
C LEU A 238 17.29 -21.11 -14.18
N SER A 239 16.14 -21.00 -13.51
CA SER A 239 14.88 -21.64 -13.93
C SER A 239 14.36 -21.06 -15.26
N ALA A 240 14.66 -19.80 -15.54
CA ALA A 240 14.35 -19.18 -16.83
C ALA A 240 15.49 -19.33 -17.85
N ASN A 241 16.33 -20.36 -17.70
CA ASN A 241 17.38 -20.75 -18.64
C ASN A 241 18.59 -19.80 -18.79
N SER A 242 18.74 -18.77 -17.95
CA SER A 242 19.95 -17.94 -17.94
C SER A 242 21.21 -18.77 -17.65
N SER A 243 22.36 -18.37 -18.20
CA SER A 243 23.66 -18.97 -17.86
C SER A 243 24.00 -18.78 -16.38
N VAL A 244 24.99 -19.54 -15.89
CA VAL A 244 25.40 -19.45 -14.47
C VAL A 244 26.02 -18.09 -14.18
N GLU A 245 26.80 -17.57 -15.12
CA GLU A 245 27.44 -16.27 -15.08
C GLU A 245 26.41 -15.14 -15.08
N GLU A 246 25.42 -15.19 -15.98
CA GLU A 246 24.32 -14.21 -16.00
C GLU A 246 23.53 -14.28 -14.70
N ALA A 247 23.12 -15.47 -14.25
CA ALA A 247 22.38 -15.62 -13.00
C ALA A 247 23.13 -15.05 -11.79
N ALA A 248 24.46 -15.22 -11.73
CA ALA A 248 25.29 -14.62 -10.69
C ALA A 248 25.24 -13.09 -10.73
N GLN A 249 25.47 -12.51 -11.91
CA GLN A 249 25.49 -11.06 -12.11
C GLN A 249 24.12 -10.43 -11.81
N GLN A 250 23.04 -11.05 -12.30
CA GLN A 250 21.68 -10.54 -12.11
C GLN A 250 21.23 -10.66 -10.65
N ALA A 251 21.70 -11.69 -9.94
CA ALA A 251 21.50 -11.83 -8.51
C ALA A 251 22.40 -10.91 -7.65
N GLY A 252 23.26 -10.08 -8.24
CA GLY A 252 24.12 -9.15 -7.49
C GLY A 252 25.43 -9.76 -6.96
N PHE A 253 25.90 -10.88 -7.52
CA PHE A 253 27.22 -11.43 -7.23
C PHE A 253 28.25 -10.90 -8.22
N ARG A 254 29.38 -10.38 -7.70
CA ARG A 254 30.52 -9.94 -8.53
C ARG A 254 31.38 -11.09 -9.04
N ASP A 255 31.38 -12.21 -8.31
CA ASP A 255 32.24 -13.36 -8.58
C ASP A 255 31.36 -14.61 -8.76
N ALA A 256 31.37 -15.17 -9.97
CA ALA A 256 30.62 -16.37 -10.34
C ALA A 256 31.10 -17.64 -9.61
N PHE A 257 32.38 -17.72 -9.23
CA PHE A 257 32.93 -18.81 -8.43
C PHE A 257 32.46 -18.73 -6.97
N TYR A 258 32.47 -17.53 -6.38
CA TYR A 258 31.89 -17.30 -5.06
C TYR A 258 30.39 -17.59 -5.06
N PHE A 259 29.66 -17.10 -6.06
CA PHE A 259 28.25 -17.41 -6.27
C PHE A 259 28.01 -18.92 -6.31
N SER A 260 28.73 -19.66 -7.16
CA SER A 260 28.51 -21.09 -7.34
C SER A 260 28.71 -21.89 -6.05
N ARG A 261 29.72 -21.54 -5.25
CA ARG A 261 29.94 -22.14 -3.93
C ARG A 261 28.84 -21.79 -2.95
N SER A 262 28.46 -20.51 -2.88
CA SER A 262 27.41 -20.03 -1.98
C SER A 262 26.03 -20.62 -2.34
N PHE A 263 25.72 -20.72 -3.63
CA PHE A 263 24.50 -21.33 -4.13
C PHE A 263 24.44 -22.81 -3.78
N LYS A 264 25.51 -23.58 -4.03
CA LYS A 264 25.56 -24.99 -3.62
C LYS A 264 25.39 -25.17 -2.12
N LYS A 265 25.95 -24.28 -1.30
CA LYS A 265 25.79 -24.29 0.16
C LYS A 265 24.34 -24.04 0.60
N HIS A 266 23.65 -23.09 0.00
CA HIS A 266 22.29 -22.68 0.43
C HIS A 266 21.17 -23.48 -0.24
N VAL A 267 21.41 -23.98 -1.44
CA VAL A 267 20.41 -24.67 -2.28
C VAL A 267 20.63 -26.19 -2.29
N GLY A 268 21.83 -26.67 -1.94
CA GLY A 268 22.19 -28.09 -1.90
C GLY A 268 22.74 -28.64 -3.21
N VAL A 269 22.52 -27.97 -4.34
CA VAL A 269 22.99 -28.38 -5.68
C VAL A 269 23.72 -27.25 -6.40
N SER A 270 24.54 -27.58 -7.41
CA SER A 270 25.25 -26.54 -8.18
C SER A 270 24.30 -25.71 -9.06
N PRO A 271 24.63 -24.44 -9.39
CA PRO A 271 23.82 -23.63 -10.30
C PRO A 271 23.60 -24.29 -11.67
N ALA A 272 24.64 -24.93 -12.22
CA ALA A 272 24.55 -25.61 -13.52
C ALA A 272 23.60 -26.81 -13.47
N TYR A 273 23.63 -27.59 -12.39
CA TYR A 273 22.67 -28.67 -12.18
C TYR A 273 21.26 -28.12 -11.99
N TYR A 274 21.12 -27.06 -11.19
CA TYR A 274 19.83 -26.40 -10.95
C TYR A 274 19.21 -25.90 -12.26
N ARG A 275 19.98 -25.20 -13.10
CA ARG A 275 19.56 -24.79 -14.45
C ARG A 275 19.16 -25.97 -15.32
N ARG A 276 19.93 -27.07 -15.31
CA ARG A 276 19.57 -28.25 -16.13
C ARG A 276 18.26 -28.90 -15.68
N GLN A 277 18.02 -28.94 -14.37
CA GLN A 277 16.84 -29.59 -13.79
C GLN A 277 15.58 -28.70 -13.88
N TYR A 278 15.74 -27.41 -13.59
CA TYR A 278 14.65 -26.45 -13.41
C TYR A 278 14.57 -25.39 -14.52
N GLY A 279 15.58 -25.29 -15.39
CA GLY A 279 15.56 -24.46 -16.59
C GLY A 279 14.56 -25.00 -17.60
N SER A 280 13.43 -24.33 -17.78
CA SER A 280 12.43 -24.70 -18.79
C SER A 280 11.35 -23.62 -18.91
N ASP A 281 10.68 -23.61 -20.06
CA ASP A 281 9.66 -22.62 -20.43
C ASP A 281 8.35 -22.72 -19.63
N LYS A 282 8.31 -23.49 -18.53
CA LYS A 282 7.15 -23.62 -17.64
C LYS A 282 7.04 -22.43 -16.67
N ILE A 283 6.97 -21.23 -17.23
CA ILE A 283 6.75 -19.98 -16.50
C ILE A 283 5.25 -19.83 -16.24
N MET A 284 4.86 -19.74 -14.97
CA MET A 284 3.49 -19.43 -14.56
C MET A 284 3.39 -17.99 -14.06
N THR A 285 2.35 -17.27 -14.45
CA THR A 285 2.06 -15.93 -13.93
C THR A 285 0.87 -15.96 -12.96
N LEU A 286 1.02 -15.33 -11.80
CA LEU A 286 -0.05 -15.13 -10.82
C LEU A 286 -0.70 -13.76 -10.95
N PHE A 287 -0.21 -12.94 -11.88
CA PHE A 287 -0.75 -11.63 -12.19
C PHE A 287 -0.95 -11.52 -13.70
N PRO A 288 -2.20 -11.54 -14.21
CA PRO A 288 -2.49 -11.66 -15.64
C PRO A 288 -1.84 -10.59 -16.52
N HIS A 289 -1.58 -9.39 -15.98
CA HIS A 289 -0.89 -8.34 -16.75
C HIS A 289 0.56 -8.69 -17.07
N LEU A 290 1.22 -9.61 -16.34
CA LEU A 290 2.58 -10.06 -16.68
C LEU A 290 2.63 -10.89 -17.96
N ASN A 291 1.49 -11.43 -18.41
CA ASN A 291 1.43 -12.17 -19.68
C ASN A 291 1.81 -11.27 -20.86
N ASP A 292 1.36 -10.01 -20.86
CA ASP A 292 1.73 -9.01 -21.86
C ASP A 292 3.25 -8.78 -21.90
N TYR A 293 3.89 -8.69 -20.73
CA TYR A 293 5.34 -8.53 -20.63
C TYR A 293 6.12 -9.74 -21.16
N LEU A 294 5.67 -10.96 -20.85
CA LEU A 294 6.30 -12.17 -21.38
C LEU A 294 6.17 -12.23 -22.90
N LEU A 295 4.98 -11.96 -23.44
CA LEU A 295 4.75 -11.92 -24.89
C LEU A 295 5.62 -10.85 -25.58
N ALA A 296 5.78 -9.66 -24.97
CA ALA A 296 6.68 -8.62 -25.48
C ALA A 296 8.16 -9.06 -25.50
N LEU A 297 8.53 -10.03 -24.67
CA LEU A 297 9.85 -10.67 -24.63
C LEU A 297 9.92 -11.96 -25.44
N GLU A 298 8.92 -12.21 -26.31
CA GLU A 298 8.83 -13.41 -27.15
C GLU A 298 8.80 -14.71 -26.30
N LEU A 299 8.10 -14.66 -25.16
CA LEU A 299 7.89 -15.79 -24.25
C LEU A 299 6.42 -16.10 -24.09
N GLN A 300 6.07 -17.38 -24.25
CA GLN A 300 4.75 -17.90 -23.92
C GLN A 300 4.72 -18.30 -22.44
N PRO A 301 3.82 -17.75 -21.61
CA PRO A 301 3.57 -18.32 -20.29
C PRO A 301 2.96 -19.72 -20.45
N PHE A 302 3.43 -20.67 -19.67
CA PHE A 302 2.87 -22.01 -19.62
C PHE A 302 1.49 -22.03 -18.95
N ALA A 303 1.32 -21.26 -17.88
CA ALA A 303 0.06 -21.14 -17.16
C ALA A 303 -0.15 -19.72 -16.61
N THR A 304 -1.40 -19.32 -16.42
CA THR A 304 -1.78 -18.08 -15.75
C THR A 304 -3.08 -18.26 -14.99
N LEU A 305 -3.30 -17.44 -13.97
CA LEU A 305 -4.62 -17.29 -13.37
C LEU A 305 -5.57 -16.57 -14.34
N SER A 306 -6.84 -16.95 -14.28
CA SER A 306 -7.93 -16.32 -15.03
C SER A 306 -8.12 -14.85 -14.64
N TYR A 307 -8.31 -13.98 -15.62
CA TYR A 307 -8.47 -12.54 -15.42
C TYR A 307 -9.91 -12.17 -15.05
N THR A 308 -10.21 -12.23 -13.76
CA THR A 308 -11.52 -11.86 -13.22
C THR A 308 -11.57 -10.36 -12.87
N GLY A 309 -12.55 -9.61 -13.41
CA GLY A 309 -12.82 -8.21 -13.00
C GLY A 309 -13.02 -7.18 -14.12
N HIS A 310 -12.75 -7.52 -15.39
CA HIS A 310 -12.93 -6.65 -16.55
C HIS A 310 -13.34 -7.48 -17.79
N ASP A 311 -13.45 -6.82 -18.95
CA ASP A 311 -13.70 -7.49 -20.22
C ASP A 311 -12.60 -8.53 -20.48
N GLN A 312 -12.99 -9.76 -20.78
CA GLN A 312 -12.08 -10.88 -20.99
C GLN A 312 -12.52 -11.72 -22.19
N VAL A 313 -11.55 -12.42 -22.79
CA VAL A 313 -11.79 -13.44 -23.81
C VAL A 313 -11.07 -14.70 -23.35
N ASN A 314 -11.81 -15.79 -23.11
CA ASN A 314 -11.29 -17.08 -22.63
C ASN A 314 -10.42 -16.97 -21.35
N GLY A 315 -10.77 -16.09 -20.42
CA GLY A 315 -10.00 -15.88 -19.19
C GLY A 315 -8.77 -14.97 -19.34
N PHE A 316 -8.55 -14.39 -20.52
CA PHE A 316 -7.42 -13.49 -20.81
C PHE A 316 -7.86 -12.06 -21.09
N LEU A 317 -6.91 -11.13 -21.00
CA LEU A 317 -7.06 -9.77 -21.51
C LEU A 317 -7.35 -9.83 -23.03
N PRO A 318 -8.41 -9.16 -23.53
CA PRO A 318 -8.92 -9.37 -24.89
C PRO A 318 -7.88 -9.16 -25.99
N TYR A 319 -6.96 -8.21 -25.80
CA TYR A 319 -6.00 -7.81 -26.83
C TYR A 319 -4.79 -8.76 -26.96
N ILE A 320 -4.59 -9.69 -26.02
CA ILE A 320 -3.54 -10.72 -26.05
C ILE A 320 -4.12 -12.15 -26.03
N ALA A 321 -5.44 -12.31 -25.98
CA ALA A 321 -6.09 -13.62 -25.81
C ALA A 321 -5.70 -14.63 -26.90
N GLU A 322 -5.64 -14.20 -28.17
CA GLU A 322 -5.24 -15.07 -29.28
C GLU A 322 -3.77 -15.53 -29.16
N GLN A 323 -2.89 -14.65 -28.68
CA GLN A 323 -1.48 -14.98 -28.45
C GLN A 323 -1.32 -15.94 -27.26
N LEU A 324 -2.31 -16.02 -26.37
CA LEU A 324 -2.32 -16.86 -25.18
C LEU A 324 -3.12 -18.17 -25.34
N LYS A 325 -3.57 -18.52 -26.56
CA LYS A 325 -4.39 -19.71 -26.78
C LYS A 325 -3.77 -21.03 -26.32
N ASP A 326 -2.43 -21.11 -26.31
CA ASP A 326 -1.68 -22.28 -25.86
C ASP A 326 -1.27 -22.21 -24.37
N THR A 327 -1.64 -21.13 -23.68
CA THR A 327 -1.41 -20.95 -22.24
C THR A 327 -2.54 -21.59 -21.44
N VAL A 328 -2.19 -22.37 -20.42
CA VAL A 328 -3.18 -22.95 -19.51
C VAL A 328 -3.78 -21.87 -18.61
N THR A 329 -5.09 -21.68 -18.67
CA THR A 329 -5.81 -20.81 -17.74
C THR A 329 -6.27 -21.62 -16.54
N MET A 330 -5.93 -21.15 -15.34
CA MET A 330 -6.38 -21.75 -14.09
C MET A 330 -7.43 -20.89 -13.42
N ASP A 331 -8.45 -21.54 -12.87
CA ASP A 331 -9.42 -20.87 -12.02
C ASP A 331 -8.73 -20.41 -10.74
N GLY A 332 -9.05 -19.18 -10.30
CA GLY A 332 -8.45 -18.60 -9.12
C GLY A 332 -8.64 -17.09 -9.05
N ASN A 333 -8.49 -16.54 -7.85
CA ASN A 333 -8.49 -15.11 -7.67
C ASN A 333 -7.07 -14.58 -7.85
N TRP A 334 -6.77 -13.93 -8.98
CA TRP A 334 -5.46 -13.33 -9.20
C TRP A 334 -5.10 -12.26 -8.17
N GLN A 335 -6.07 -11.68 -7.44
CA GLN A 335 -5.83 -10.75 -6.34
C GLN A 335 -5.41 -11.46 -5.05
N HIS A 336 -5.76 -12.74 -4.91
CA HIS A 336 -5.49 -13.58 -3.75
C HIS A 336 -5.18 -15.01 -4.20
N PRO A 337 -4.04 -15.22 -4.90
CA PRO A 337 -3.68 -16.55 -5.38
C PRO A 337 -3.48 -17.50 -4.20
N ASP A 338 -3.96 -18.74 -4.34
CA ASP A 338 -3.71 -19.81 -3.37
C ASP A 338 -2.58 -20.73 -3.86
N VAL A 339 -1.96 -21.44 -2.91
CA VAL A 339 -0.76 -22.26 -3.18
C VAL A 339 -1.13 -23.59 -3.83
N GLU A 340 -2.35 -24.09 -3.60
CA GLU A 340 -2.79 -25.41 -4.03
C GLU A 340 -2.96 -25.43 -5.54
N SER A 341 -3.68 -24.44 -6.11
CA SER A 341 -3.81 -24.30 -7.57
C SER A 341 -2.47 -24.12 -8.27
N VAL A 342 -1.53 -23.40 -7.64
CA VAL A 342 -0.17 -23.23 -8.20
C VAL A 342 0.62 -24.54 -8.15
N ALA A 343 0.45 -25.35 -7.10
CA ALA A 343 1.11 -26.65 -6.97
C ALA A 343 0.62 -27.65 -8.02
N GLU A 344 -0.68 -27.69 -8.30
CA GLU A 344 -1.28 -28.55 -9.32
C GLU A 344 -0.69 -28.30 -10.71
N ALA A 345 -0.40 -27.04 -11.05
CA ALA A 345 0.18 -26.67 -12.33
C ALA A 345 1.63 -27.17 -12.53
N CYS A 346 2.31 -27.54 -11.44
CA CYS A 346 3.73 -27.93 -11.44
C CYS A 346 4.65 -26.96 -12.21
N PRO A 347 4.63 -25.64 -11.90
CA PRO A 347 5.45 -24.66 -12.59
C PRO A 347 6.93 -24.82 -12.25
N LYS A 348 7.82 -24.31 -13.11
CA LYS A 348 9.27 -24.27 -12.84
C LYS A 348 9.76 -22.88 -12.44
N LEU A 349 8.96 -21.86 -12.74
CA LEU A 349 9.12 -20.49 -12.29
C LEU A 349 7.72 -19.89 -12.09
N VAL A 350 7.53 -19.18 -10.99
CA VAL A 350 6.31 -18.42 -10.69
C VAL A 350 6.66 -16.94 -10.69
N LEU A 351 5.90 -16.16 -11.44
CA LEU A 351 6.02 -14.71 -11.52
C LEU A 351 4.74 -14.06 -11.01
N GLY A 352 4.85 -13.05 -10.16
CA GLY A 352 3.72 -12.19 -9.86
C GLY A 352 4.18 -10.80 -9.49
N SER A 353 3.30 -10.03 -8.86
CA SER A 353 3.50 -8.61 -8.60
C SER A 353 3.11 -8.25 -7.17
N ASP A 354 3.74 -7.25 -6.58
CA ASP A 354 3.32 -6.69 -5.29
C ASP A 354 1.83 -6.22 -5.28
N TRP A 355 1.22 -5.98 -6.45
CA TRP A 355 -0.20 -5.67 -6.60
C TRP A 355 -1.13 -6.80 -6.18
N ASN A 356 -0.76 -8.05 -6.40
CA ASN A 356 -1.59 -9.18 -5.98
C ASN A 356 -1.33 -9.60 -4.51
N ARG A 357 -0.54 -8.79 -3.77
CA ARG A 357 -0.25 -8.94 -2.34
C ARG A 357 0.16 -10.37 -1.93
N MET A 358 0.74 -11.12 -2.86
CA MET A 358 1.10 -12.51 -2.62
C MET A 358 2.35 -12.60 -1.72
N ASP A 359 2.34 -13.55 -0.78
CA ASP A 359 3.53 -13.89 -0.02
C ASP A 359 4.38 -14.89 -0.81
N ALA A 360 5.41 -14.38 -1.48
CA ALA A 360 6.36 -15.20 -2.26
C ALA A 360 6.96 -16.37 -1.46
N ARG A 361 7.05 -16.28 -0.12
CA ARG A 361 7.60 -17.36 0.72
C ARG A 361 6.72 -18.60 0.68
N ARG A 362 5.40 -18.44 0.52
CA ARG A 362 4.44 -19.55 0.42
C ARG A 362 4.63 -20.30 -0.91
N PHE A 363 4.73 -19.55 -2.00
CA PHE A 363 4.88 -20.11 -3.36
C PHE A 363 6.28 -20.65 -3.64
N ASN A 364 7.33 -20.12 -3.00
CA ASN A 364 8.69 -20.65 -3.08
C ASN A 364 8.82 -22.11 -2.60
N ARG A 365 7.82 -22.65 -1.89
CA ARG A 365 7.74 -24.08 -1.53
C ARG A 365 7.35 -24.97 -2.71
N VAL A 366 6.65 -24.41 -3.70
CA VAL A 366 6.21 -25.07 -4.93
C VAL A 366 7.27 -24.93 -6.02
N ALA A 367 7.65 -23.69 -6.32
CA ALA A 367 8.63 -23.37 -7.35
C ALA A 367 9.30 -22.02 -7.04
N PRO A 368 10.51 -21.75 -7.55
CA PRO A 368 11.13 -20.43 -7.47
C PRO A 368 10.12 -19.35 -7.85
N THR A 369 9.91 -18.40 -6.95
CA THR A 369 8.90 -17.36 -7.09
C THR A 369 9.55 -15.99 -7.02
N ILE A 370 9.30 -15.16 -8.04
CA ILE A 370 9.66 -13.74 -8.04
C ILE A 370 8.40 -12.90 -7.89
N THR A 371 8.46 -11.95 -6.96
CA THR A 371 7.51 -10.82 -6.88
C THR A 371 8.15 -9.61 -7.54
N LEU A 372 7.58 -9.17 -8.66
CA LEU A 372 7.98 -7.91 -9.28
C LEU A 372 7.34 -6.75 -8.53
N THR A 373 8.15 -5.74 -8.23
CA THR A 373 7.65 -4.51 -7.61
C THR A 373 7.06 -3.62 -8.69
N PHE A 374 5.84 -3.15 -8.50
CA PHE A 374 5.23 -2.23 -9.44
C PHE A 374 6.02 -0.93 -9.51
N ARG A 375 6.31 -0.50 -10.74
CA ARG A 375 6.96 0.78 -11.04
C ARG A 375 6.05 1.60 -11.94
N GLU A 376 6.16 2.92 -11.85
CA GLU A 376 5.37 3.85 -12.68
C GLU A 376 5.74 3.81 -14.15
N ASP A 377 6.91 3.28 -14.47
CA ASP A 377 7.36 3.08 -15.82
C ASP A 377 7.41 1.58 -16.12
N TRP A 378 6.54 1.14 -17.02
CA TRP A 378 6.46 -0.25 -17.45
C TRP A 378 7.77 -0.74 -18.08
N LYS A 379 8.58 0.15 -18.66
CA LYS A 379 9.87 -0.23 -19.28
C LYS A 379 10.84 -0.83 -18.27
N HIS A 380 10.76 -0.41 -17.01
CA HIS A 380 11.57 -0.98 -15.92
C HIS A 380 11.17 -2.42 -15.61
N ILE A 381 9.86 -2.69 -15.50
CA ILE A 381 9.35 -4.05 -15.27
C ILE A 381 9.72 -4.96 -16.46
N LEU A 382 9.60 -4.45 -17.70
CA LEU A 382 10.00 -5.20 -18.88
C LEU A 382 11.50 -5.51 -18.89
N HIS A 383 12.34 -4.54 -18.52
CA HIS A 383 13.79 -4.75 -18.40
C HIS A 383 14.12 -5.81 -17.35
N GLU A 384 13.52 -5.71 -16.16
CA GLU A 384 13.72 -6.67 -15.08
C GLU A 384 13.31 -8.09 -15.49
N LEU A 385 12.15 -8.24 -16.13
CA LEU A 385 11.71 -9.52 -16.69
C LEU A 385 12.64 -10.03 -17.80
N SER A 386 13.15 -9.14 -18.66
CA SER A 386 14.10 -9.52 -19.70
C SER A 386 15.40 -10.06 -19.12
N VAL A 387 15.81 -9.51 -17.98
CA VAL A 387 16.96 -9.95 -17.22
C VAL A 387 16.71 -11.31 -16.60
N ILE A 388 15.57 -11.47 -15.92
CA ILE A 388 15.18 -12.72 -15.26
C ILE A 388 15.11 -13.85 -16.28
N CYS A 389 14.49 -13.58 -17.43
CA CYS A 389 14.19 -14.60 -18.43
C CYS A 389 15.25 -14.77 -19.52
N GLY A 390 16.40 -14.10 -19.43
CA GLY A 390 17.45 -14.19 -20.46
C GLY A 390 16.98 -13.71 -21.84
N ARG A 391 16.26 -12.58 -21.87
CA ARG A 391 15.65 -11.94 -23.05
C ARG A 391 16.05 -10.47 -23.21
N THR A 392 17.22 -10.08 -22.71
CA THR A 392 17.72 -8.69 -22.85
C THR A 392 17.85 -8.21 -24.31
N PRO A 393 18.16 -9.07 -25.32
CA PRO A 393 18.13 -8.64 -26.72
C PRO A 393 16.70 -8.33 -27.22
N GLN A 394 15.70 -9.12 -26.81
CA GLN A 394 14.28 -8.90 -27.12
C GLN A 394 13.82 -7.58 -26.53
N TYR A 395 14.17 -7.30 -25.27
CA TYR A 395 13.89 -6.02 -24.63
C TYR A 395 14.46 -4.85 -25.44
N ALA A 396 15.73 -4.90 -25.83
CA ALA A 396 16.35 -3.82 -26.59
C ALA A 396 15.67 -3.58 -27.96
N ARG A 397 15.25 -4.67 -28.64
CA ARG A 397 14.46 -4.57 -29.88
C ARG A 397 13.08 -3.96 -29.62
N TRP A 398 12.38 -4.42 -28.59
CA TRP A 398 11.05 -3.94 -28.23
C TRP A 398 11.04 -2.44 -27.93
N ILE A 399 11.94 -1.98 -27.05
CA ILE A 399 12.05 -0.57 -26.66
C ILE A 399 12.33 0.30 -27.89
N ARG A 400 13.29 -0.09 -28.74
CA ARG A 400 13.60 0.65 -29.96
C ARG A 400 12.39 0.79 -30.89
N ARG A 401 11.64 -0.31 -31.10
CA ARG A 401 10.42 -0.31 -31.93
C ARG A 401 9.34 0.58 -31.33
N PHE A 402 9.13 0.50 -30.02
CA PHE A 402 8.14 1.31 -29.31
C PHE A 402 8.48 2.81 -29.39
N GLU A 403 9.72 3.19 -29.10
CA GLU A 403 10.17 4.58 -29.14
C GLU A 403 10.07 5.18 -30.54
N GLN A 404 10.43 4.39 -31.57
CA GLN A 404 10.27 4.81 -32.96
C GLN A 404 8.79 5.00 -33.32
N LYS A 405 7.91 4.09 -32.86
CA LYS A 405 6.46 4.20 -33.05
C LYS A 405 5.90 5.46 -32.38
N ALA A 406 6.26 5.71 -31.12
CA ALA A 406 5.85 6.90 -30.38
C ALA A 406 6.37 8.18 -31.04
N ALA A 407 7.63 8.22 -31.47
CA ALA A 407 8.20 9.37 -32.16
C ALA A 407 7.50 9.67 -33.49
N ASN A 408 7.17 8.64 -34.27
CA ASN A 408 6.41 8.79 -35.50
C ASN A 408 4.97 9.24 -35.24
N ALA A 409 4.33 8.73 -34.18
CA ALA A 409 3.00 9.16 -33.76
C ALA A 409 2.98 10.64 -33.37
N ARG A 410 3.95 11.09 -32.55
CA ARG A 410 4.12 12.51 -32.20
C ARG A 410 4.21 13.41 -33.43
N LYS A 411 5.06 13.04 -34.40
CA LYS A 411 5.21 13.80 -35.66
C LYS A 411 3.89 13.90 -36.43
N ARG A 412 3.15 12.79 -36.53
CA ARG A 412 1.86 12.75 -37.25
C ARG A 412 0.78 13.57 -36.55
N LEU A 413 0.71 13.49 -35.23
CA LEU A 413 -0.22 14.28 -34.42
C LEU A 413 0.09 15.76 -34.58
N ALA A 414 1.33 16.19 -34.32
CA ALA A 414 1.75 17.58 -34.47
C ALA A 414 1.47 18.18 -35.86
N ALA A 415 1.54 17.37 -36.92
CA ALA A 415 1.28 17.83 -38.29
C ALA A 415 -0.21 17.98 -38.65
N ARG A 416 -1.13 17.42 -37.86
CA ARG A 416 -2.56 17.28 -38.24
C ARG A 416 -3.54 17.74 -37.17
N THR A 417 -3.12 17.84 -35.91
CA THR A 417 -3.94 18.39 -34.82
C THR A 417 -3.70 19.89 -34.68
N GLN A 418 -4.72 20.64 -34.27
CA GLN A 418 -4.55 22.08 -34.04
C GLN A 418 -3.69 22.31 -32.79
N PRO A 419 -2.72 23.24 -32.83
CA PRO A 419 -1.93 23.58 -31.65
C PRO A 419 -2.82 24.00 -30.48
N GLY A 420 -2.51 23.54 -29.27
CA GLY A 420 -3.24 23.91 -28.06
C GLY A 420 -4.46 23.05 -27.74
N GLN A 421 -4.86 22.12 -28.62
CA GLN A 421 -5.96 21.19 -28.33
C GLN A 421 -5.66 20.29 -27.13
N THR A 422 -6.66 20.14 -26.27
CA THR A 422 -6.60 19.38 -25.03
C THR A 422 -7.29 18.02 -25.16
N VAL A 423 -6.72 17.02 -24.50
CA VAL A 423 -7.19 15.63 -24.55
C VAL A 423 -7.40 15.13 -23.12
N MET A 424 -8.60 14.64 -22.82
CA MET A 424 -8.98 14.11 -21.51
C MET A 424 -9.18 12.59 -21.59
N VAL A 425 -8.73 11.88 -20.56
CA VAL A 425 -9.09 10.47 -20.32
C VAL A 425 -10.07 10.42 -19.16
N LEU A 426 -11.30 9.98 -19.45
CA LEU A 426 -12.39 9.85 -18.49
C LEU A 426 -12.71 8.38 -18.24
N ILE A 427 -12.59 7.95 -16.99
CA ILE A 427 -13.01 6.62 -16.56
C ILE A 427 -14.34 6.73 -15.81
N VAL A 428 -15.33 5.96 -16.25
CA VAL A 428 -16.61 5.81 -15.56
C VAL A 428 -16.59 4.52 -14.74
N THR A 429 -16.80 4.65 -13.43
CA THR A 429 -16.93 3.50 -12.52
C THR A 429 -18.37 3.40 -12.00
N ALA A 430 -18.65 2.46 -11.10
CA ALA A 430 -20.00 2.33 -10.54
C ALA A 430 -20.35 3.55 -9.67
N ASP A 431 -19.37 4.07 -8.93
CA ASP A 431 -19.60 5.05 -7.86
C ASP A 431 -19.07 6.45 -8.18
N GLU A 432 -18.12 6.56 -9.12
CA GLU A 432 -17.42 7.82 -9.40
C GLU A 432 -16.96 7.97 -10.86
N LEU A 433 -16.74 9.23 -11.26
CA LEU A 433 -15.99 9.60 -12.46
C LEU A 433 -14.54 9.91 -12.09
N ARG A 434 -13.59 9.49 -12.92
CA ARG A 434 -12.17 9.75 -12.74
C ARG A 434 -11.58 10.37 -13.99
N VAL A 435 -10.82 11.45 -13.84
CA VAL A 435 -9.95 11.97 -14.89
C VAL A 435 -8.51 11.60 -14.60
N TYR A 436 -7.80 11.16 -15.62
CA TYR A 436 -6.44 10.66 -15.45
C TYR A 436 -5.41 11.76 -15.70
N GLY A 437 -4.37 11.78 -14.87
CA GLY A 437 -3.19 12.60 -15.06
C GLY A 437 -2.09 11.89 -15.87
N GLY A 438 -0.89 12.43 -15.83
CA GLY A 438 0.27 11.94 -16.58
C GLY A 438 1.10 10.88 -15.86
N LYS A 439 0.70 10.44 -14.67
CA LYS A 439 1.55 9.58 -13.83
C LYS A 439 1.71 8.17 -14.40
N ARG A 440 0.62 7.52 -14.83
CA ARG A 440 0.59 6.09 -15.22
C ARG A 440 -0.46 5.83 -16.32
N GLN A 441 -0.40 4.63 -16.93
CA GLN A 441 -1.43 4.07 -17.85
C GLN A 441 -1.67 4.97 -19.07
N PHE A 442 -2.90 5.02 -19.60
CA PHE A 442 -3.20 5.75 -20.82
C PHE A 442 -2.89 7.25 -20.75
N GLY A 443 -3.06 7.89 -19.57
CA GLY A 443 -2.71 9.30 -19.38
C GLY A 443 -1.20 9.55 -19.50
N GLN A 444 -0.35 8.68 -18.94
CA GLN A 444 1.10 8.74 -19.14
C GLN A 444 1.47 8.66 -20.63
N LEU A 445 0.83 7.77 -21.38
CA LEU A 445 1.05 7.67 -22.82
C LEU A 445 0.68 8.97 -23.54
N LEU A 446 -0.55 9.47 -23.34
CA LEU A 446 -1.03 10.65 -24.07
C LEU A 446 -0.16 11.88 -23.76
N TYR A 447 0.13 12.13 -22.49
CA TYR A 447 0.75 13.38 -22.05
C TYR A 447 2.29 13.33 -22.08
N LYS A 448 2.91 12.23 -21.68
CA LYS A 448 4.38 12.11 -21.63
C LYS A 448 4.96 11.52 -22.92
N GLU A 449 4.36 10.46 -23.46
CA GLU A 449 4.90 9.79 -24.65
C GLU A 449 4.44 10.46 -25.97
N LEU A 450 3.19 10.94 -26.05
CA LEU A 450 2.68 11.60 -27.25
C LEU A 450 2.71 13.13 -27.20
N GLY A 451 2.99 13.72 -26.04
CA GLY A 451 3.12 15.18 -25.89
C GLY A 451 1.81 15.94 -26.08
N LEU A 452 0.67 15.28 -25.88
CA LEU A 452 -0.65 15.92 -25.93
C LEU A 452 -0.89 16.72 -24.65
N LEU A 453 -1.76 17.73 -24.73
CA LEU A 453 -2.05 18.61 -23.60
C LEU A 453 -3.25 18.07 -22.81
N PRO A 454 -3.19 17.98 -21.47
CA PRO A 454 -4.37 17.77 -20.67
C PRO A 454 -5.19 19.08 -20.57
N PRO A 455 -6.52 19.02 -20.36
CA PRO A 455 -7.30 20.21 -20.02
C PRO A 455 -6.89 20.80 -18.67
N GLY A 456 -7.26 22.07 -18.44
CA GLY A 456 -6.97 22.78 -17.20
C GLY A 456 -7.50 22.03 -15.96
N GLY A 457 -6.72 21.99 -14.89
CA GLY A 457 -7.09 21.33 -13.64
C GLY A 457 -6.70 19.85 -13.52
N ILE A 458 -6.12 19.25 -14.55
CA ILE A 458 -5.48 17.92 -14.50
C ILE A 458 -3.97 18.10 -14.30
N LYS A 459 -3.42 17.47 -13.26
CA LYS A 459 -1.98 17.49 -12.96
C LYS A 459 -1.26 16.27 -13.53
N LEU A 460 -0.05 16.46 -14.05
CA LEU A 460 0.73 15.37 -14.66
C LEU A 460 1.32 14.39 -13.65
N GLU A 461 1.43 14.81 -12.39
CA GLU A 461 2.02 14.08 -11.27
C GLU A 461 0.99 13.17 -10.58
N GLU A 462 -0.29 13.39 -10.86
CA GLU A 462 -1.42 12.62 -10.34
C GLU A 462 -1.70 11.41 -11.23
N HIS A 463 -2.08 10.29 -10.61
CA HIS A 463 -2.56 9.11 -11.34
C HIS A 463 -3.96 9.38 -11.89
N TYR A 464 -4.88 9.67 -10.99
CA TYR A 464 -6.21 10.15 -11.34
C TYR A 464 -6.75 11.06 -10.24
N ARG A 465 -7.78 11.82 -10.60
CA ARG A 465 -8.58 12.63 -9.70
C ARG A 465 -10.05 12.24 -9.85
N ARG A 466 -10.77 12.18 -8.74
CA ARG A 466 -12.23 12.02 -8.72
C ARG A 466 -12.88 13.35 -9.10
N VAL A 467 -13.89 13.29 -9.96
CA VAL A 467 -14.58 14.49 -10.46
C VAL A 467 -16.09 14.31 -10.50
N THR A 468 -16.78 15.42 -10.46
CA THR A 468 -18.21 15.55 -10.72
C THR A 468 -18.46 15.86 -12.21
N PRO A 469 -19.67 15.63 -12.74
CA PRO A 469 -20.04 16.06 -14.09
C PRO A 469 -19.81 17.56 -14.34
N ASP A 470 -20.07 18.40 -13.35
CA ASP A 470 -19.87 19.86 -13.46
C ASP A 470 -18.40 20.23 -13.56
N GLU A 471 -17.52 19.55 -12.82
CA GLU A 471 -16.07 19.73 -12.96
C GLU A 471 -15.58 19.26 -14.33
N VAL A 472 -16.13 18.17 -14.87
CA VAL A 472 -15.82 17.73 -16.25
C VAL A 472 -16.25 18.80 -17.26
N ASN A 473 -17.42 19.40 -17.07
CA ASN A 473 -17.91 20.49 -17.91
C ASN A 473 -17.03 21.75 -17.80
N ALA A 474 -16.61 22.11 -16.58
CA ALA A 474 -15.72 23.24 -16.35
C ALA A 474 -14.34 23.08 -17.02
N MET A 475 -13.82 21.85 -17.13
CA MET A 475 -12.58 21.56 -17.85
C MET A 475 -12.71 21.73 -19.37
N ASN A 476 -13.91 21.49 -19.92
CA ASN A 476 -14.29 21.63 -21.33
C ASN A 476 -13.20 21.21 -22.36
N PRO A 477 -12.72 19.95 -22.33
CA PRO A 477 -11.66 19.49 -23.22
C PRO A 477 -12.09 19.44 -24.69
N ASP A 478 -11.12 19.49 -25.61
CA ASP A 478 -11.35 19.38 -27.06
C ASP A 478 -11.63 17.94 -27.51
N HIS A 479 -11.01 16.97 -26.84
CA HIS A 479 -11.14 15.54 -27.11
C HIS A 479 -11.33 14.77 -25.80
N ILE A 480 -12.23 13.78 -25.80
CA ILE A 480 -12.47 12.91 -24.66
C ILE A 480 -12.31 11.46 -25.08
N PHE A 481 -11.35 10.77 -24.47
CA PHE A 481 -11.33 9.32 -24.44
C PHE A 481 -12.12 8.85 -23.21
N VAL A 482 -13.25 8.18 -23.44
CA VAL A 482 -14.09 7.65 -22.36
C VAL A 482 -13.97 6.14 -22.30
N THR A 483 -13.85 5.59 -21.10
CA THR A 483 -13.85 4.13 -20.93
C THR A 483 -14.58 3.69 -19.67
N THR A 484 -15.21 2.51 -19.77
CA THR A 484 -15.95 1.84 -18.71
C THR A 484 -15.85 0.34 -18.96
N SER A 485 -15.93 -0.49 -17.91
CA SER A 485 -15.99 -1.96 -18.11
C SER A 485 -17.41 -2.40 -18.43
N ASN A 486 -17.61 -3.58 -19.03
CA ASN A 486 -18.94 -4.09 -19.43
C ASN A 486 -19.89 -4.47 -18.26
N SER A 487 -19.66 -3.97 -17.06
CA SER A 487 -20.61 -4.12 -15.95
C SER A 487 -21.86 -3.29 -16.23
N THR A 488 -23.04 -3.90 -16.09
CA THR A 488 -24.34 -3.25 -16.28
C THR A 488 -24.42 -1.92 -15.53
N MET A 489 -24.01 -1.88 -14.26
CA MET A 489 -24.05 -0.67 -13.43
C MET A 489 -23.21 0.47 -14.04
N LYS A 490 -21.99 0.16 -14.48
CA LYS A 490 -21.08 1.17 -15.04
C LYS A 490 -21.51 1.65 -16.42
N ARG A 491 -22.13 0.77 -17.21
CA ARG A 491 -22.76 1.10 -18.49
C ARG A 491 -23.96 2.02 -18.29
N THR A 492 -24.85 1.70 -17.34
CA THR A 492 -25.99 2.57 -16.98
C THR A 492 -25.53 3.96 -16.60
N ARG A 493 -24.50 4.06 -15.73
CA ARG A 493 -23.97 5.37 -15.33
C ARG A 493 -23.36 6.16 -16.49
N LEU A 494 -22.67 5.50 -17.42
CA LEU A 494 -22.18 6.15 -18.63
C LEU A 494 -23.35 6.69 -19.46
N SER A 495 -24.43 5.91 -19.64
CA SER A 495 -25.64 6.36 -20.33
C SER A 495 -26.32 7.54 -19.63
N GLU A 496 -26.41 7.53 -18.30
CA GLU A 496 -26.95 8.64 -17.50
C GLU A 496 -26.11 9.92 -17.66
N LEU A 497 -24.78 9.78 -17.62
CA LEU A 497 -23.87 10.89 -17.87
C LEU A 497 -24.09 11.43 -19.29
N GLN A 498 -24.15 10.56 -20.30
CA GLN A 498 -24.34 10.92 -21.70
C GLN A 498 -25.70 11.59 -21.97
N ALA A 499 -26.74 11.24 -21.19
CA ALA A 499 -28.06 11.86 -21.26
C ALA A 499 -28.15 13.22 -20.53
N SER A 500 -27.13 13.61 -19.75
CA SER A 500 -27.16 14.84 -18.96
C SER A 500 -26.95 16.10 -19.82
N GLY A 501 -27.59 17.21 -19.42
CA GLY A 501 -27.38 18.51 -20.06
C GLY A 501 -25.94 19.03 -19.95
N SER A 502 -25.27 18.75 -18.82
CA SER A 502 -23.85 19.06 -18.61
C SER A 502 -22.94 18.36 -19.62
N TRP A 503 -23.26 17.12 -20.01
CA TRP A 503 -22.51 16.39 -21.03
C TRP A 503 -22.76 16.95 -22.43
N ALA A 504 -24.03 17.20 -22.79
CA ALA A 504 -24.39 17.78 -24.08
C ALA A 504 -23.75 19.16 -24.34
N ALA A 505 -23.43 19.92 -23.28
CA ALA A 505 -22.80 21.23 -23.37
C ALA A 505 -21.31 21.20 -23.80
N LEU A 506 -20.62 20.08 -23.56
CA LEU A 506 -19.18 19.95 -23.83
C LEU A 506 -18.82 20.21 -25.30
N ALA A 507 -17.73 20.96 -25.53
CA ALA A 507 -17.23 21.23 -26.87
C ALA A 507 -16.87 19.94 -27.63
N ALA A 508 -16.23 18.98 -26.95
CA ALA A 508 -15.92 17.66 -27.49
C ALA A 508 -17.18 16.90 -27.93
N VAL A 509 -18.28 16.97 -27.17
CA VAL A 509 -19.54 16.28 -27.50
C VAL A 509 -20.17 16.90 -28.74
N ARG A 510 -20.32 18.22 -28.77
CA ARG A 510 -20.89 18.95 -29.92
C ARG A 510 -20.08 18.76 -31.20
N SER A 511 -18.77 18.54 -31.08
CA SER A 511 -17.86 18.33 -32.21
C SER A 511 -17.67 16.87 -32.61
N GLY A 512 -18.37 15.91 -31.97
CA GLY A 512 -18.21 14.48 -32.23
C GLY A 512 -16.82 13.92 -31.87
N ARG A 513 -16.14 14.53 -30.89
CA ARG A 513 -14.77 14.19 -30.44
C ARG A 513 -14.76 13.46 -29.10
N VAL A 514 -15.78 12.64 -28.87
CA VAL A 514 -15.83 11.69 -27.77
C VAL A 514 -15.59 10.29 -28.33
N TYR A 515 -14.61 9.61 -27.78
CA TYR A 515 -14.15 8.31 -28.25
C TYR A 515 -14.33 7.30 -27.12
N GLU A 516 -15.31 6.41 -27.27
CA GLU A 516 -15.40 5.26 -26.39
C GLU A 516 -14.28 4.28 -26.73
N VAL A 517 -13.45 3.96 -25.74
CA VAL A 517 -12.29 3.09 -25.94
C VAL A 517 -12.29 1.91 -24.97
N PRO A 518 -11.66 0.77 -25.34
CA PRO A 518 -11.71 -0.43 -24.53
C PRO A 518 -11.15 -0.26 -23.11
N SER A 519 -11.77 -0.91 -22.13
CA SER A 519 -11.41 -0.80 -20.71
C SER A 519 -9.99 -1.27 -20.38
N TRP A 520 -9.44 -2.17 -21.19
CA TRP A 520 -8.07 -2.66 -21.03
C TRP A 520 -6.98 -1.63 -21.36
N LEU A 521 -7.33 -0.49 -21.98
CA LEU A 521 -6.40 0.63 -22.14
C LEU A 521 -5.97 1.26 -20.82
N ASN A 522 -6.71 0.97 -19.76
CA ASN A 522 -6.36 1.30 -18.40
C ASN A 522 -5.31 0.33 -17.80
N GLY A 523 -4.63 -0.49 -18.60
CA GLY A 523 -3.55 -1.34 -18.13
C GLY A 523 -2.21 -0.58 -18.04
N HIS A 524 -1.18 -1.30 -17.58
CA HIS A 524 0.18 -0.82 -17.50
C HIS A 524 1.16 -1.86 -18.08
N ALA A 525 1.09 -2.10 -19.40
CA ALA A 525 1.90 -3.13 -20.04
C ALA A 525 2.39 -2.77 -21.47
N PRO A 526 3.47 -3.40 -21.97
CA PRO A 526 4.14 -3.03 -23.21
C PRO A 526 3.29 -3.11 -24.49
N ILE A 527 2.65 -4.25 -24.77
CA ILE A 527 1.83 -4.49 -25.97
C ILE A 527 0.64 -3.54 -25.94
N GLN A 528 -0.03 -3.46 -24.80
CA GLN A 528 -1.11 -2.51 -24.57
C GLN A 528 -0.70 -1.06 -24.86
N HIS A 529 0.45 -0.57 -24.35
CA HIS A 529 0.92 0.79 -24.65
C HIS A 529 1.16 0.99 -26.15
N SER A 530 1.73 -0.01 -26.84
CA SER A 530 1.91 0.03 -28.28
C SER A 530 0.57 0.15 -29.02
N LEU A 531 -0.44 -0.64 -28.64
CA LEU A 531 -1.79 -0.58 -29.23
C LEU A 531 -2.51 0.74 -28.90
N SER A 532 -2.26 1.28 -27.71
CA SER A 532 -2.82 2.56 -27.27
C SER A 532 -2.39 3.72 -28.17
N ILE A 533 -1.17 3.67 -28.73
CA ILE A 533 -0.71 4.65 -29.74
C ILE A 533 -1.58 4.59 -31.00
N ASP A 534 -1.91 3.38 -31.47
CA ASP A 534 -2.72 3.21 -32.67
C ASP A 534 -4.14 3.73 -32.46
N ILE A 535 -4.71 3.47 -31.28
CA ILE A 535 -6.04 3.98 -30.89
C ILE A 535 -6.03 5.51 -30.81
N ALA A 536 -5.02 6.10 -30.18
CA ALA A 536 -4.87 7.56 -30.12
C ALA A 536 -4.78 8.16 -31.54
N LEU A 537 -3.95 7.59 -32.41
CA LEU A 537 -3.82 8.05 -33.80
C LEU A 537 -5.13 7.91 -34.58
N ARG A 538 -5.82 6.77 -34.46
CA ARG A 538 -7.07 6.49 -35.17
C ARG A 538 -8.11 7.56 -34.88
N HIS A 539 -8.33 7.86 -33.60
CA HIS A 539 -9.37 8.80 -33.19
C HIS A 539 -8.98 10.27 -33.40
N LEU A 540 -7.74 10.64 -33.07
CA LEU A 540 -7.31 12.05 -33.16
C LEU A 540 -7.03 12.49 -34.61
N LEU A 541 -6.65 11.56 -35.49
CA LEU A 541 -6.42 11.86 -36.91
C LEU A 541 -7.58 11.50 -37.83
N GLN A 542 -8.65 10.88 -37.29
CA GLN A 542 -9.79 10.36 -38.06
C GLN A 542 -9.34 9.47 -39.25
N THR A 543 -8.28 8.69 -39.06
CA THR A 543 -7.74 7.81 -40.09
C THR A 543 -8.28 6.39 -39.94
N ASP A 544 -8.60 5.72 -41.05
CA ASP A 544 -8.83 4.28 -41.12
C ASP A 544 -7.52 3.49 -40.89
N ILE A 545 -6.97 3.59 -39.69
CA ILE A 545 -5.94 2.65 -39.24
C ILE A 545 -6.71 1.38 -38.84
N PRO A 546 -6.58 0.26 -39.59
CA PRO A 546 -7.23 -0.98 -39.21
C PRO A 546 -6.74 -1.43 -37.83
N PHE A 547 -7.67 -1.89 -36.98
CA PHE A 547 -7.34 -2.59 -35.74
C PHE A 547 -6.76 -3.96 -36.12
N ARG A 548 -5.45 -4.02 -36.38
CA ARG A 548 -4.75 -5.29 -36.58
C ARG A 548 -4.26 -5.77 -35.21
N ALA A 549 -5.05 -6.63 -34.56
CA ALA A 549 -4.49 -7.54 -33.58
C ALA A 549 -3.49 -8.44 -34.33
N ALA A 550 -2.20 -8.21 -34.09
CA ALA A 550 -1.08 -9.07 -34.50
C ALA A 550 -1.15 -9.66 -35.94
N GLU A 551 -0.84 -8.85 -36.96
CA GLU A 551 -0.25 -9.35 -38.21
C GLU A 551 0.84 -8.38 -38.66
N ASP A 552 2.09 -8.76 -38.41
CA ASP A 552 3.19 -8.79 -39.39
C ASP A 552 4.46 -9.35 -38.73
N LYS A 553 4.82 -10.55 -39.20
CA LYS A 553 6.05 -11.37 -39.11
C LYS A 553 7.09 -11.10 -38.01
#